data_AF-A0A0G3BQY5-F1
#
_entry.id   AF-A0A0G3BQY5-F1
#
_cell.length_a   1.000
_cell.length_b   1.000
_cell.length_c   1.000
_cell.angle_alpha   90.00
_cell.angle_beta   90.00
_cell.angle_gamma   90.00
#
_symmetry.space_group_name_H-M   'P 1'
#
loop_
_entity.id
_entity.type
_entity.pdbx_description
1 polymer ?
#
loop_
_entity_poly.entity_id
_entity_poly.type
_entity_poly.pdbx_seq_one_letter_code
_entity_poly.pdbx_strand_id
1 'polypeptide(L)' 'MQQNLHSPQRRLIELRMEHADLDCLIDQTDGQRPMDEFTLRRLKKRRLLLRDQITRLEAQLNPQEPA' A
#
# COMPACT_ATOMS: atom_id res chain seq x y z
N MET A 1 26.92 -12.66 14.40
CA MET A 1 26.61 -11.74 13.28
C MET A 1 25.12 -11.46 13.33
N GLN A 2 24.74 -10.23 13.69
CA GLN A 2 23.34 -9.84 13.89
C GLN A 2 22.61 -9.93 12.55
N GLN A 3 21.81 -10.98 12.42
CA GLN A 3 20.97 -11.21 11.25
C GLN A 3 19.95 -10.07 11.21
N ASN A 4 20.14 -9.11 10.31
CA ASN A 4 19.25 -7.96 10.14
C ASN A 4 17.98 -8.44 9.40
N LEU A 5 17.17 -9.29 10.05
CA LEU A 5 15.97 -9.93 9.46
C LEU A 5 14.87 -8.92 9.11
N HIS A 6 14.99 -7.67 9.57
CA HIS A 6 14.08 -6.57 9.29
C HIS A 6 14.65 -5.64 8.23
N SER A 7 15.15 -6.21 7.13
CA SER A 7 15.56 -5.42 5.99
C SER A 7 14.37 -4.55 5.55
N PRO A 8 14.51 -3.21 5.50
CA PRO A 8 13.43 -2.31 5.10
C PRO A 8 12.84 -2.66 3.72
N GLN A 9 13.59 -3.36 2.87
CA GLN A 9 13.14 -3.96 1.63
C GLN A 9 12.04 -5.02 1.82
N ARG A 10 12.09 -5.85 2.87
CA ARG A 10 11.00 -6.81 3.18
C ARG A 10 9.73 -6.06 3.51
N ARG A 11 9.83 -5.03 4.34
CA ARG A 11 8.69 -4.19 4.71
C ARG A 11 8.06 -3.51 3.49
N LEU A 12 8.88 -3.11 2.53
CA LEU A 12 8.42 -2.58 1.24
C LEU A 12 7.62 -3.62 0.44
N ILE A 13 8.10 -4.87 0.38
CA ILE A 13 7.42 -5.97 -0.30
C ILE A 13 6.08 -6.26 0.39
N GLU A 14 6.03 -6.33 1.71
CA GLU A 14 4.78 -6.50 2.47
C GLU A 14 3.76 -5.39 2.16
N LEU A 15 4.19 -4.13 2.19
CA LEU A 15 3.32 -3.00 1.86
C LEU A 15 2.81 -3.05 0.41
N ARG A 16 3.66 -3.47 -0.54
CA ARG A 16 3.26 -3.66 -1.94
C ARG A 16 2.25 -4.79 -2.12
N MET A 17 2.44 -5.91 -1.42
CA MET A 17 1.48 -7.01 -1.43
C MET A 17 0.13 -6.58 -0.84
N GLU A 18 0.15 -5.89 0.31
CA GLU A 18 -1.06 -5.37 0.94
C GLU A 18 -1.77 -4.33 0.06
N HIS A 19 -1.03 -3.47 -0.63
CA HIS A 19 -1.59 -2.54 -1.60
C HIS A 19 -2.26 -3.26 -2.78
N ALA A 20 -1.62 -4.29 -3.33
CA ALA A 20 -2.17 -5.08 -4.45
C ALA A 20 -3.45 -5.83 -4.04
N ASP A 21 -3.48 -6.40 -2.83
CA ASP A 21 -4.69 -7.02 -2.27
C ASP A 21 -5.83 -6.01 -2.12
N LEU A 22 -5.51 -4.81 -1.61
CA LEU A 22 -6.48 -3.72 -1.50
C LEU A 22 -7.02 -3.24 -2.85
N ASP A 23 -6.18 -3.20 -3.89
CA ASP A 23 -6.63 -2.90 -5.26
C ASP A 23 -7.59 -3.98 -5.78
N CYS A 24 -7.27 -5.26 -5.57
CA CYS A 24 -8.13 -6.37 -5.95
C CYS A 24 -9.50 -6.32 -5.23
N LEU A 25 -9.51 -5.97 -3.94
CA LEU A 25 -10.73 -5.75 -3.17
C LEU A 25 -11.55 -4.56 -3.70
N ILE A 26 -10.89 -3.46 -4.08
CA ILE A 26 -11.56 -2.29 -4.67
C ILE A 26 -12.20 -2.66 -6.00
N ASP A 27 -11.49 -3.38 -6.88
CA ASP A 27 -11.98 -3.79 -8.20
C ASP A 27 -13.22 -4.69 -8.08
N GLN A 28 -13.18 -5.68 -7.18
CA GLN A 28 -14.33 -6.53 -6.88
C GLN A 28 -15.53 -5.75 -6.30
N THR A 29 -15.27 -4.73 -5.47
CA THR A 29 -16.33 -3.92 -4.84
C THR A 29 -16.96 -2.93 -5.83
N ASP A 30 -16.18 -2.40 -6.79
CA ASP A 30 -16.67 -1.44 -7.79
C ASP A 30 -17.74 -2.07 -8.72
N GLY A 31 -17.58 -3.36 -9.04
CA GLY A 31 -18.54 -4.14 -9.84
C GLY A 31 -19.83 -4.57 -9.13
N GLN A 32 -19.97 -4.30 -7.82
CA GLN A 32 -21.12 -4.73 -7.01
C GLN A 32 -21.92 -3.51 -6.50
N ARG A 33 -22.63 -2.80 -7.39
CA ARG A 33 -23.64 -1.79 -6.98
C ARG A 33 -24.95 -2.48 -6.58
N PRO A 34 -25.66 -2.03 -5.52
CA PRO A 34 -25.69 -0.63 -5.04
C PRO A 34 -25.13 -0.40 -3.62
N MET A 35 -24.37 -1.32 -3.04
CA MET A 35 -24.41 -1.41 -1.57
C MET A 35 -23.48 -0.50 -0.75
N ASP A 36 -22.35 0.01 -1.23
CA ASP A 36 -21.44 0.65 -0.25
C ASP A 36 -20.39 1.64 -0.79
N GLU A 37 -20.84 2.79 -1.30
CA GLU A 37 -19.96 3.92 -1.67
C GLU A 37 -19.05 4.36 -0.50
N PHE A 38 -19.53 4.25 0.74
CA PHE A 38 -18.75 4.53 1.94
C PHE A 38 -17.58 3.56 2.11
N THR A 39 -17.82 2.26 1.94
CA THR A 39 -16.75 1.25 1.99
C THR A 39 -15.75 1.46 0.86
N LEU A 40 -16.21 1.71 -0.38
CA LEU A 40 -15.33 1.99 -1.51
C LEU A 40 -14.45 3.23 -1.24
N ARG A 41 -15.03 4.29 -0.68
CA ARG A 41 -14.29 5.50 -0.30
C ARG A 41 -13.25 5.23 0.79
N ARG A 42 -13.57 4.37 1.76
CA ARG A 42 -12.65 3.95 2.83
C ARG A 42 -11.50 3.10 2.30
N LEU A 43 -11.78 2.18 1.37
CA LEU A 43 -10.76 1.34 0.72
C LEU A 43 -9.83 2.20 -0.14
N LYS A 44 -10.36 3.10 -0.97
CA LYS A 44 -9.55 4.05 -1.76
C LYS A 44 -8.65 4.92 -0.88
N LYS A 45 -9.15 5.36 0.29
CA LYS A 45 -8.33 6.08 1.29
C LYS A 45 -7.22 5.21 1.86
N ARG A 46 -7.50 3.96 2.22
CA ARG A 46 -6.48 3.01 2.69
C ARG A 46 -5.42 2.74 1.63
N ARG A 47 -5.82 2.54 0.37
CA ARG A 47 -4.89 2.39 -0.76
C ARG A 47 -3.94 3.58 -0.88
N LEU A 48 -4.47 4.81 -0.79
CA LEU A 48 -3.64 6.01 -0.82
C LEU A 48 -2.61 6.05 0.33
N LEU A 49 -3.05 5.73 1.56
CA LEU A 49 -2.15 5.65 2.73
C LEU A 49 -1.07 4.58 2.58
N LEU A 50 -1.38 3.43 1.98
CA LEU A 50 -0.38 2.41 1.67
C LEU A 50 0.61 2.90 0.63
N ARG A 51 0.13 3.56 -0.43
CA ARG A 51 1.01 4.16 -1.44
C ARG A 51 1.96 5.19 -0.82
N ASP A 52 1.46 6.07 0.04
CA ASP A 52 2.29 7.06 0.74
C ASP A 52 3.33 6.39 1.65
N GLN A 53 2.96 5.31 2.35
CA GLN A 53 3.91 4.54 3.16
C GLN A 53 4.98 3.85 2.31
N ILE A 54 4.59 3.26 1.17
CA ILE A 54 5.52 2.68 0.18
C ILE A 54 6.49 3.76 -0.27
N THR A 55 6.00 4.91 -0.75
CA THR A 55 6.84 6.00 -1.23
C THR A 55 7.76 6.56 -0.15
N ARG A 56 7.28 6.74 1.10
CA ARG A 56 8.13 7.17 2.23
C ARG A 56 9.20 6.14 2.57
N LEU A 57 8.88 4.85 2.48
CA LEU A 57 9.83 3.79 2.77
C LEU A 57 10.85 3.63 1.63
N GLU A 58 10.41 3.76 0.37
CA GLU A 58 11.29 3.82 -0.80
C GLU A 58 12.23 5.01 -0.72
N ALA A 59 11.75 6.20 -0.34
CA ALA A 59 12.58 7.39 -0.16
C ALA A 59 13.60 7.25 0.98
N GLN A 60 13.27 6.53 2.06
CA GLN A 60 14.22 6.21 3.13
C GLN A 60 15.26 5.17 2.70
N LEU A 61 14.84 4.18 1.91
CA LEU A 61 15.70 3.14 1.37
C LEU A 61 16.63 3.64 0.28
N ASN A 62 16.13 4.58 -0.52
CA ASN A 62 16.79 5.14 -1.66
C ASN A 62 16.42 6.63 -1.69
N PRO A 63 17.22 7.51 -1.08
CA PRO A 63 16.98 8.95 -1.10
C PRO A 63 17.22 9.47 -2.52
N GLN A 64 16.29 9.18 -3.42
CA GLN A 64 16.15 9.93 -4.64
C GLN A 64 15.37 11.17 -4.25
N GLU A 65 16.07 12.29 -4.22
CA GLU A 65 15.56 13.65 -4.03
C GLU A 65 14.11 13.77 -4.53
N PRO A 66 13.14 14.10 -3.66
CA PRO A 66 11.83 14.52 -4.16
C PRO A 66 12.01 15.90 -4.79
N ALA A 67 11.89 15.95 -6.13
CA ALA A 67 11.73 17.18 -6.89
C ALA A 67 10.39 17.86 -6.57
#